data_AF-A0A846T4N5-F1
#
_entry.id   AF-A0A846T4N5-F1
#
_cell.length_a   1.000
_cell.length_b   1.000
_cell.length_c   1.000
_cell.angle_alpha   90.00
_cell.angle_beta   90.00
_cell.angle_gamma   90.00
#
_symmetry.space_group_name_H-M   'P 1'
#
loop_
_entity.id
_entity.type
_entity.pdbx_description
1 polymer ?
#
loop_
_entity_poly.entity_id
_entity_poly.type
_entity_poly.pdbx_seq_one_letter_code
_entity_poly.pdbx_strand_id
1 'polypeptide(L)' 'MVLTEKKEAQLSKMPLIEANISKSKDGKYLIHKTVITTIRPMAYYKAIAENVQTVEEEDVEVTA' A
#
# COMPACT_ATOMS: atom_id res chain seq x y z
N MET A 1 8.06 22.92 13.36
CA MET A 1 7.20 22.69 12.17
C MET A 1 5.93 22.02 12.66
N VAL A 2 4.79 22.69 12.58
CA VAL A 2 3.48 22.12 12.95
C VAL A 2 2.80 21.69 11.66
N LEU A 3 2.50 20.40 11.52
CA LEU A 3 1.74 19.87 10.41
C LEU A 3 0.25 20.18 10.63
N THR A 4 -0.47 20.54 9.58
CA THR A 4 -1.93 20.71 9.66
C THR A 4 -2.60 19.36 9.86
N GLU A 5 -3.72 19.31 10.59
CA GLU A 5 -4.46 18.06 10.91
C GLU A 5 -4.76 17.20 9.67
N LYS A 6 -5.03 17.84 8.54
CA LYS A 6 -5.26 17.16 7.25
C LYS A 6 -4.03 16.38 6.74
N LYS A 7 -2.82 16.92 6.94
CA LYS A 7 -1.56 16.28 6.56
C LYS A 7 -1.21 15.12 7.49
N GLU A 8 -1.48 15.24 8.78
CA GLU A 8 -1.25 14.15 9.75
C GLU A 8 -2.18 12.96 9.50
N ALA A 9 -3.45 13.23 9.20
CA ALA A 9 -4.42 12.21 8.83
C ALA A 9 -4.05 11.51 7.50
N GLN A 10 -3.43 12.23 6.57
CA GLN A 10 -2.92 11.67 5.32
C GLN A 10 -1.70 10.78 5.57
N LEU A 11 -0.71 11.27 6.34
CA LEU A 11 0.51 10.52 6.68
C LEU A 11 0.20 9.23 7.44
N SER A 12 -0.79 9.25 8.34
CA SER A 12 -1.26 8.06 9.07
C SER A 12 -1.87 6.98 8.17
N LYS A 13 -2.29 7.33 6.95
CA LYS A 13 -2.86 6.40 5.96
C LYS A 13 -1.84 5.95 4.92
N MET A 14 -0.63 6.52 4.90
CA MET A 14 0.40 6.12 3.96
C MET A 14 0.99 4.75 4.35
N PRO A 15 1.28 3.89 3.37
CA PRO A 15 1.99 2.66 3.64
C PRO A 15 3.40 2.96 4.14
N LEU A 16 3.91 2.13 5.05
CA LEU A 16 5.31 2.16 5.42
C LEU A 16 6.13 1.58 4.25
N ILE A 17 7.07 2.36 3.75
CA ILE A 17 7.95 1.95 2.64
C ILE A 17 9.35 1.76 3.20
N GLU A 18 9.87 0.54 3.10
CA GLU A 18 11.22 0.20 3.55
C GLU A 18 12.05 -0.27 2.35
N ALA A 19 13.24 0.31 2.19
CA ALA A 19 14.21 -0.12 1.20
C ALA A 19 15.37 -0.84 1.88
N ASN A 20 15.51 -2.13 1.60
CA ASN A 20 16.61 -2.96 2.07
C ASN A 20 17.59 -3.18 0.93
N ILE A 21 18.78 -2.61 1.05
CA ILE A 21 19.86 -2.76 0.07
C ILE A 21 20.90 -3.70 0.67
N SER A 22 21.16 -4.81 0.00
CA SER A 22 22.17 -5.79 0.43
C SER A 22 23.01 -6.23 -0.75
N LYS A 23 24.23 -6.70 -0.47
CA LYS A 23 25.06 -7.37 -1.48
C LYS A 23 24.73 -8.86 -1.46
N SER A 24 24.71 -9.47 -2.63
CA SER A 24 24.73 -10.93 -2.77
C SER A 24 25.93 -11.53 -2.04
N LYS A 25 25.79 -12.78 -1.58
CA LYS A 25 26.83 -13.46 -0.78
C LYS A 25 28.16 -13.61 -1.54
N ASP A 26 28.10 -13.71 -2.86
CA ASP A 26 29.24 -13.77 -3.78
C ASP A 26 29.71 -12.37 -4.24
N GLY A 27 29.04 -11.30 -3.81
CA GLY A 27 29.40 -9.91 -4.12
C GLY A 27 29.12 -9.48 -5.57
N LYS A 28 28.58 -10.36 -6.41
CA LYS A 28 28.38 -10.13 -7.85
C LYS A 28 27.17 -9.25 -8.16
N TYR A 29 26.19 -9.23 -7.27
CA TYR A 29 24.93 -8.51 -7.41
C TYR A 29 24.64 -7.60 -6.21
N LEU A 30 23.99 -6.48 -6.50
CA LEU A 30 23.31 -5.62 -5.53
C LEU A 30 21.83 -6.00 -5.51
N ILE A 31 21.34 -6.37 -4.33
CA ILE A 31 19.94 -6.75 -4.11
C ILE A 31 19.24 -5.56 -3.48
N HIS A 32 18.33 -4.95 -4.25
CA HIS A 32 17.43 -3.92 -3.76
C HIS A 32 16.06 -4.54 -3.51
N LYS A 33 15.60 -4.51 -2.25
CA LYS A 33 14.29 -5.02 -1.83
C LYS A 33 13.45 -3.87 -1.29
N THR A 34 12.33 -3.60 -1.94
CA THR A 34 11.32 -2.67 -1.45
C THR A 34 10.21 -3.44 -0.76
N VAL A 35 9.93 -3.11 0.51
CA VAL A 35 8.80 -3.65 1.28
C VAL A 35 7.79 -2.52 1.45
N ILE A 36 6.55 -2.77 1.01
CA ILE A 36 5.43 -1.83 1.16
C ILE A 36 4.45 -2.47 2.16
N THR A 37 4.39 -1.93 3.36
CA THR A 37 3.55 -2.43 4.44
C THR A 37 2.35 -1.52 4.63
N THR A 38 1.15 -2.05 4.37
CA THR A 38 -0.11 -1.36 4.64
C THR A 38 -0.83 -2.04 5.80
N ILE A 39 -1.16 -1.28 6.84
CA ILE A 39 -1.90 -1.79 8.00
C ILE A 39 -3.35 -1.32 7.90
N ARG A 40 -4.30 -2.26 7.89
CA ARG A 40 -5.74 -1.96 7.91
C ARG A 40 -6.43 -2.77 9.01
N PRO A 41 -7.52 -2.26 9.61
CA PRO A 41 -8.30 -3.01 10.58
C PRO A 41 -8.90 -4.28 9.97
N MET A 42 -8.97 -5.37 10.73
CA MET A 42 -9.61 -6.63 10.29
C MET A 42 -11.06 -6.44 9.82
N ALA A 43 -11.80 -5.50 10.42
CA ALA A 43 -13.17 -5.17 10.03
C ALA A 43 -13.28 -4.73 8.56
N TYR A 44 -12.27 -4.04 8.02
CA TYR A 44 -12.23 -3.64 6.62
C TYR A 44 -12.17 -4.85 5.69
N TYR A 45 -11.31 -5.82 6.00
CA TYR A 45 -11.18 -7.05 5.20
C TYR A 45 -12.35 -8.00 5.39
N LYS A 46 -12.96 -8.05 6.57
CA LYS A 46 -14.23 -8.76 6.79
C LYS A 46 -15.33 -8.20 5.90
N ALA A 47 -15.49 -6.88 5.89
CA ALA A 47 -16.46 -6.23 5.03
C ALA A 47 -16.20 -6.49 3.53
N ILE A 48 -14.94 -6.57 3.09
CA ILE A 48 -14.62 -6.93 1.69
C ILE A 48 -14.90 -8.41 1.41
N ALA A 49 -14.49 -9.31 2.30
CA ALA A 49 -14.68 -10.74 2.13
C ALA A 49 -16.17 -11.15 2.18
N GLU A 50 -16.97 -10.42 2.94
CA GLU A 50 -18.42 -10.62 3.06
C GLU A 50 -19.18 -9.87 1.95
N ASN A 51 -18.68 -8.73 1.46
CA ASN A 51 -19.21 -8.02 0.28
C ASN A 51 -18.58 -8.53 -1.02
N VAL A 52 -18.63 -9.85 -1.28
CA VAL A 52 -18.57 -10.33 -2.67
C VAL A 52 -19.89 -9.93 -3.34
N GLN A 53 -20.10 -8.62 -3.55
CA GLN A 53 -20.97 -8.16 -4.60
C GLN A 53 -20.18 -8.33 -5.89
N THR A 54 -20.70 -9.15 -6.79
CA THR A 54 -20.29 -9.20 -8.19
C THR A 54 -20.23 -7.78 -8.71
N VAL A 55 -19.01 -7.28 -8.93
CA VAL A 55 -18.81 -6.07 -9.73
C VAL A 55 -19.15 -6.49 -11.16
N GLU A 56 -20.38 -6.24 -11.59
CA GLU A 56 -20.67 -6.15 -13.02
C GLU A 56 -19.83 -4.99 -13.55
N GLU A 57 -19.03 -5.26 -14.57
CA GLU A 57 -17.97 -4.38 -15.12
C GLU A 57 -18.50 -3.10 -15.82
N GLU A 58 -19.54 -2.43 -15.32
CA GLU A 58 -20.18 -1.34 -16.08
C GLU A 58 -19.65 0.08 -15.81
N ASP A 59 -18.84 0.35 -14.77
CA ASP A 59 -18.38 1.73 -14.50
C ASP A 59 -16.85 1.87 -14.47
N VAL A 60 -16.21 1.61 -15.62
CA VAL A 60 -14.91 2.25 -15.93
C VAL A 60 -15.03 2.97 -17.26
N GLU A 61 -15.64 4.17 -17.24
CA GLU A 61 -15.48 5.11 -18.35
C GLU A 61 -14.02 5.60 -18.39
N VAL A 62 -13.21 4.93 -19.20
CA VAL A 62 -11.92 5.44 -19.65
C VAL A 62 -12.19 6.51 -20.70
N THR A 63 -12.28 7.78 -20.29
CA THR A 63 -12.16 8.89 -21.24
C THR A 63 -10.70 8.98 -21.70
N ALA A 64 -10.48 8.59 -22.95
CA ALA A 64 -9.21 8.73 -23.69
C ALA A 64 -8.92 10.19 -24.06
#